data_AF-A0A961EPN6-F1
#
_entry.id   AF-A0A961EPN6-F1
#
_cell.length_a   1.000
_cell.length_b   1.000
_cell.length_c   1.000
_cell.angle_alpha   90.00
_cell.angle_beta   90.00
_cell.angle_gamma   90.00
#
_symmetry.space_group_name_H-M   'P 1'
#
loop_
_entity.id
_entity.type
_entity.pdbx_description
1 polymer ?
#
loop_
_entity_poly.entity_id
_entity_poly.type
_entity_poly.pdbx_seq_one_letter_code
_entity_poly.pdbx_strand_id
1 'polypeptide(L)' 'PAAYNLFTVPERLADGDPWAGIDERAFSIDPLLRLYEESGLGEMPFPPDYPKMPGEPPRVQPSKKVAAHWDADGNRIED' A
#
# COMPACT_ATOMS: atom_id res chain seq x y z
N PRO A 1 -0.11 -23.29 -4.56
CA PRO A 1 1.20 -22.88 -3.97
C PRO A 1 2.15 -24.04 -3.67
N ALA A 2 1.72 -25.07 -2.95
CA ALA A 2 2.59 -26.17 -2.49
C ALA A 2 3.32 -26.97 -3.59
N ALA A 3 2.78 -27.00 -4.82
CA ALA A 3 3.41 -27.68 -5.95
C ALA A 3 4.68 -26.96 -6.46
N TYR A 4 4.85 -25.68 -6.14
CA TYR A 4 6.00 -24.88 -6.55
C TYR A 4 6.95 -24.73 -5.36
N ASN A 5 8.11 -25.38 -5.46
CA ASN A 5 9.15 -25.38 -4.44
C ASN A 5 10.54 -25.38 -5.10
N LEU A 6 11.58 -25.36 -4.28
CA LEU A 6 12.98 -25.29 -4.76
C LEU A 6 13.33 -26.36 -5.81
N PHE A 7 12.72 -27.55 -5.74
CA PHE A 7 13.02 -28.66 -6.64
C PHE A 7 12.15 -28.68 -7.89
N THR A 8 10.95 -28.10 -7.86
CA THR A 8 10.00 -28.14 -8.98
C THR A 8 9.99 -26.87 -9.83
N VAL A 9 10.46 -25.74 -9.28
CA VAL A 9 10.51 -24.45 -10.01
C VAL A 9 11.45 -24.46 -11.22
N PRO A 10 12.64 -25.09 -11.19
CA PRO A 10 13.51 -25.12 -12.37
C PRO A 10 12.85 -25.73 -13.61
N GLU A 11 12.14 -26.86 -13.45
CA GLU A 11 11.40 -27.50 -14.54
C GLU A 11 10.24 -26.61 -15.01
N ARG A 12 9.53 -25.97 -14.08
CA ARG A 12 8.43 -25.04 -14.40
C ARG A 12 8.88 -23.83 -15.23
N LEU A 13 10.13 -23.39 -15.12
CA LEU A 13 10.69 -22.27 -15.87
C LEU A 13 11.37 -22.67 -17.18
N ALA A 14 11.38 -23.98 -17.54
CA ALA A 14 11.99 -24.46 -18.77
C ALA A 14 11.36 -23.83 -20.03
N ASP A 15 10.08 -23.47 -19.95
CA ASP A 15 9.32 -22.82 -21.03
C ASP A 15 9.55 -21.29 -21.12
N GLY A 16 10.45 -20.74 -20.29
CA GLY A 16 10.82 -19.33 -20.28
C GLY A 16 10.19 -18.51 -19.15
N ASP A 17 10.54 -17.22 -19.12
CA ASP A 17 10.05 -16.27 -18.13
C ASP A 17 8.66 -15.71 -18.53
N PRO A 18 7.59 -16.04 -17.79
CA PRO A 18 6.26 -15.51 -18.08
C PRO A 18 6.15 -13.99 -17.88
N TRP A 19 7.09 -13.37 -17.17
CA TRP A 19 7.11 -11.94 -16.87
C TRP A 19 8.15 -11.18 -17.69
N ALA A 20 8.73 -11.80 -18.73
CA ALA A 20 9.77 -11.18 -19.55
C ALA A 20 9.41 -9.77 -20.07
N GLY A 21 8.11 -9.53 -20.33
CA GLY A 21 7.62 -8.25 -20.84
C GLY A 21 7.25 -7.20 -19.78
N ILE A 22 7.48 -7.45 -18.48
CA ILE A 22 7.02 -6.57 -17.40
C ILE A 22 7.59 -5.14 -17.51
N ASP A 23 8.85 -5.03 -17.95
CA ASP A 23 9.56 -3.75 -18.08
C ASP A 23 9.41 -3.11 -19.47
N GLU A 24 8.75 -3.78 -20.42
CA GLU A 24 8.59 -3.27 -21.79
C GLU A 24 7.67 -2.04 -21.84
N ARG A 25 6.79 -1.88 -20.85
CA ARG A 25 5.83 -0.78 -20.82
C ARG A 25 5.55 -0.29 -19.41
N ALA A 26 5.90 0.98 -19.17
CA ALA A 26 5.38 1.73 -18.05
C ALA A 26 3.91 2.14 -18.31
N PHE A 27 3.02 1.85 -17.37
CA PHE A 27 1.63 2.29 -17.40
C PHE A 27 1.39 3.44 -16.42
N SER A 28 0.50 4.35 -16.77
CA SER A 28 0.09 5.44 -15.85
C SER A 28 -0.79 4.88 -14.73
N ILE A 29 -0.63 5.44 -13.53
CA ILE A 29 -1.50 5.18 -12.37
C ILE A 29 -2.78 6.02 -12.38
N ASP A 30 -2.94 6.97 -13.32
CA ASP A 30 -4.10 7.86 -13.39
C ASP A 30 -5.47 7.14 -13.35
N PRO A 31 -5.66 5.98 -14.01
CA PRO A 31 -6.93 5.26 -13.91
C PRO A 31 -7.23 4.80 -12.47
N LEU A 32 -6.20 4.41 -11.71
CA LEU A 32 -6.36 4.00 -10.31
C LEU A 32 -6.66 5.21 -9.41
N LEU A 33 -6.03 6.36 -9.68
CA LEU A 33 -6.30 7.60 -8.96
C LEU A 33 -7.75 8.05 -9.15
N ARG A 34 -8.28 7.98 -10.37
CA ARG A 34 -9.70 8.28 -10.65
C ARG A 34 -10.64 7.36 -9.90
N LEU A 35 -10.37 6.05 -9.90
CA LEU A 35 -11.17 5.08 -9.13
C LEU A 35 -11.16 5.38 -7.63
N TYR A 36 -10.01 5.80 -7.09
CA TYR A 36 -9.90 6.19 -5.69
C TYR A 36 -10.77 7.41 -5.37
N GLU A 37 -10.68 8.47 -6.19
CA GLU A 37 -11.49 9.68 -6.05
C GLU A 37 -12.99 9.39 -6.16
N GLU A 38 -13.40 8.58 -7.15
CA GLU A 38 -14.80 8.19 -7.37
C GLU A 38 -15.36 7.32 -6.24
N SER A 39 -14.53 6.50 -5.58
CA SER A 39 -14.98 5.63 -4.50
C SER A 39 -15.50 6.39 -3.27
N GLY A 40 -14.93 7.57 -2.99
CA GLY A 40 -15.20 8.34 -1.76
C GLY A 40 -14.84 7.62 -0.46
N LEU A 41 -14.13 6.48 -0.50
CA LEU A 41 -13.86 5.63 0.67
C LEU A 41 -12.74 6.18 1.58
N GLY A 42 -11.86 7.03 1.05
CA GLY A 42 -10.74 7.59 1.79
C GLY A 42 -9.64 6.57 2.12
N GLU A 43 -8.74 6.94 3.03
CA GLU A 43 -7.57 6.15 3.40
C GLU A 43 -7.93 4.97 4.32
N MET A 44 -7.31 3.80 4.09
CA MET A 44 -7.39 2.65 5.00
C MET A 44 -6.34 2.73 6.12
N PRO A 45 -6.61 2.17 7.30
CA PRO A 45 -5.60 2.14 8.37
C PRO A 45 -4.35 1.39 7.94
N PHE A 46 -3.19 1.93 8.30
CA PHE A 46 -1.91 1.26 8.15
C PHE A 46 -1.79 0.06 9.11
N PRO A 47 -0.87 -0.89 8.87
CA PRO A 47 -0.55 -1.94 9.83
C PRO A 47 -0.20 -1.36 11.22
N PRO A 48 -0.53 -2.04 12.32
CA PRO A 48 -0.39 -1.50 13.68
C PRO A 48 1.00 -0.99 14.03
N ASP A 49 2.04 -1.67 13.57
CA ASP A 49 3.44 -1.37 13.88
C ASP A 49 4.13 -0.51 12.81
N TYR A 50 3.39 0.00 11.82
CA TYR A 50 3.99 0.75 10.72
C TYR A 50 4.36 2.18 11.18
N PRO A 51 5.66 2.54 11.17
CA PRO A 51 6.10 3.83 11.69
C PRO A 51 5.52 4.99 10.87
N LYS A 52 5.35 6.12 11.54
CA LYS A 52 4.96 7.40 10.92
C LYS A 52 6.19 8.28 10.82
N MET A 53 6.45 8.87 9.65
CA MET A 53 7.53 9.85 9.51
C MET A 53 7.13 11.20 10.15
N PRO A 54 8.10 11.98 10.65
CA PRO A 54 7.84 13.34 11.08
C PRO A 54 7.17 14.17 9.98
N GLY A 55 6.09 14.90 10.32
CA GLY A 55 5.35 15.73 9.38
C GLY A 55 4.34 14.99 8.48
N GLU A 56 4.20 13.67 8.60
CA GLU A 56 3.10 12.98 7.92
C GLU A 56 1.73 13.42 8.50
N PRO A 57 0.66 13.52 7.68
CA PRO A 57 -0.70 13.75 8.17
C PRO A 57 -1.19 12.64 9.13
N PRO A 58 -2.19 12.89 9.99
CA PRO A 58 -2.76 11.84 10.84
C PRO A 58 -3.43 10.75 10.00
N ARG A 59 -2.91 9.52 10.08
CA ARG A 59 -3.47 8.33 9.43
C ARG A 59 -4.80 7.93 10.05
N VAL A 60 -5.64 7.24 9.27
CA VAL A 60 -6.84 6.57 9.80
C VAL A 60 -6.41 5.51 10.81
N GLN A 61 -6.94 5.62 12.03
CA GLN A 61 -6.75 4.61 13.07
C GLN A 61 -7.78 3.48 12.89
N PRO A 62 -7.47 2.24 13.30
CA PRO A 62 -8.48 1.16 13.31
C PRO A 62 -9.72 1.50 14.16
N SER A 63 -9.56 2.36 15.17
CA SER A 63 -10.63 2.97 15.95
C SER A 63 -10.88 4.42 15.55
N LYS A 64 -12.02 5.00 15.98
CA LYS A 64 -12.36 6.39 15.64
C LYS A 64 -11.25 7.35 16.07
N LYS A 65 -10.78 8.17 15.13
CA LYS A 65 -9.84 9.27 15.40
C LYS A 65 -10.42 10.22 16.44
N VAL A 66 -9.65 10.52 17.49
CA VAL A 66 -9.99 11.55 18.48
C VAL A 66 -9.38 12.86 18.00
N ALA A 67 -10.21 13.77 17.47
CA ALA A 67 -9.76 15.03 16.87
C ALA A 67 -8.99 15.93 17.85
N ALA A 68 -9.32 15.88 19.15
CA ALA A 68 -8.68 16.69 20.19
C ALA A 68 -7.19 16.39 20.41
N HIS A 69 -6.65 15.28 19.90
CA HIS A 69 -5.26 14.89 20.12
C HIS A 69 -4.29 15.41 19.04
N TRP A 70 -4.77 16.21 18.07
CA TRP A 70 -3.99 16.62 16.90
C TRP A 70 -4.15 18.11 16.63
N ASP A 71 -3.04 18.79 16.30
CA ASP A 71 -3.05 20.20 15.88
C ASP A 71 -3.40 20.34 14.38
N ALA A 72 -3.46 21.59 13.91
CA ALA A 72 -3.76 21.92 12.51
C ALA A 72 -2.67 21.43 11.53
N ASP A 73 -1.45 21.23 12.02
CA ASP A 73 -0.28 20.80 11.27
C ASP A 73 -0.09 19.27 11.29
N GLY A 74 -0.96 18.53 11.99
CA GLY A 74 -0.96 17.07 12.05
C GLY A 74 -0.02 16.46 13.09
N ASN A 75 0.56 17.28 13.97
CA ASN A 75 1.36 16.82 15.10
C ASN A 75 0.45 16.36 16.24
N ARG A 76 0.97 15.42 17.04
CA ARG A 76 0.28 15.00 18.27
C ARG A 76 0.41 16.11 19.30
N ILE A 77 -0.70 16.52 19.90
CA ILE A 77 -0.69 17.43 21.05
C ILE A 77 -0.27 16.60 22.27
N GLU A 78 0.86 16.96 22.88
CA GLU A 78 1.32 16.39 24.16
C GLU A 78 0.62 17.17 25.30
N ASP A 79 0.22 16.47 26.37
CA ASP A 79 -0.47 17.05 27.55
C ASP A 79 0.39 18.09 28.29
#